data_AF-A0A7K2Q8H5-F1
#
_entry.id   AF-A0A7K2Q8H5-F1
#
_cell.length_a   1.000
_cell.length_b   1.000
_cell.length_c   1.000
_cell.angle_alpha   90.00
_cell.angle_beta   90.00
_cell.angle_gamma   90.00
#
_symmetry.space_group_name_H-M   'P 1'
#
loop_
_entity.id
_entity.type
_entity.pdbx_description
1 polymer ?
#
loop_
_entity_poly.entity_id
_entity_poly.type
_entity_poly.pdbx_seq_one_letter_code
_entity_poly.pdbx_strand_id
1 'polypeptide(L)'
;MPWAVGALRLGRAWVAAPDPAALRDRWAALTGAEGTERDRLFRPTRSRTPTTGAAALPGQRAPSTARFADAPGPCPEPVRVLRDPFDEQWLLPDQRLIDLARPELWRVLDEHQLFAVETPELLVTAHLPVGRLGRIRPLHRRPGGAEPNLAPGLLPLLGERYGGWVTPQDVLCWILAAGRPGPRGYEVPLTADPGRWRAGLELGHRLLTVQLRG
;
A
#
# COMPACT_ATOMS: atom_id res chain seq x y z
N MET A 1 4.67 8.97 -12.77
CA MET A 1 4.94 7.62 -12.24
C MET A 1 4.22 6.59 -13.11
N PRO A 2 4.91 5.82 -13.96
CA PRO A 2 4.28 4.96 -14.96
C PRO A 2 3.47 3.79 -14.39
N TRP A 3 3.89 3.22 -13.26
CA TRP A 3 3.15 2.14 -12.59
C TRP A 3 2.14 2.70 -11.58
N ALA A 4 0.91 2.23 -11.67
CA ALA A 4 -0.14 2.52 -10.70
C ALA A 4 -1.06 1.32 -10.55
N VAL A 5 -1.60 1.13 -9.35
CA VAL A 5 -2.47 0.00 -9.00
C VAL A 5 -3.75 0.54 -8.37
N GLY A 6 -4.88 -0.08 -8.66
CA GLY A 6 -6.12 0.22 -7.94
C GLY A 6 -6.06 -0.29 -6.49
N ALA A 7 -7.05 0.07 -5.68
CA ALA A 7 -7.11 -0.29 -4.27
C ALA A 7 -6.89 -1.80 -3.99
N LEU A 8 -6.20 -2.10 -2.89
CA LEU A 8 -6.19 -3.41 -2.25
C LEU A 8 -7.50 -3.58 -1.49
N ARG A 9 -8.33 -4.55 -1.86
CA ARG A 9 -9.70 -4.70 -1.30
C ARG A 9 -9.79 -5.93 -0.42
N LEU A 10 -10.18 -5.73 0.84
CA LEU A 10 -10.30 -6.83 1.79
C LEU A 10 -11.56 -7.67 1.59
N GLY A 11 -12.69 -7.02 1.29
CA GLY A 11 -14.00 -7.70 1.10
C GLY A 11 -14.72 -8.06 2.39
N ARG A 12 -14.00 -8.08 3.51
CA ARG A 12 -14.49 -8.38 4.86
C ARG A 12 -13.76 -7.48 5.86
N ALA A 13 -14.47 -6.96 6.85
CA ALA A 13 -13.90 -6.01 7.81
C ALA A 13 -13.04 -6.69 8.88
N TRP A 14 -13.38 -7.93 9.27
CA TRP A 14 -12.81 -8.59 10.44
C TRP A 14 -11.32 -8.94 10.31
N VAL A 15 -10.81 -9.03 9.08
CA VAL A 15 -9.40 -9.36 8.78
C VAL A 15 -8.43 -8.22 9.13
N ALA A 16 -8.96 -7.05 9.48
CA ALA A 16 -8.17 -5.94 10.01
C ALA A 16 -8.78 -5.39 11.31
N ALA A 17 -7.92 -4.83 12.16
CA ALA A 17 -8.31 -4.25 13.43
C ALA A 17 -7.21 -3.32 13.96
N PRO A 18 -7.55 -2.34 14.82
CA PRO A 18 -6.55 -1.52 15.52
C PRO A 18 -5.67 -2.33 16.49
N ASP A 19 -6.17 -3.47 16.98
CA ASP A 19 -5.47 -4.36 17.92
C ASP A 19 -5.15 -5.72 17.26
N PRO A 20 -3.88 -6.16 17.24
CA PRO A 20 -3.51 -7.45 16.66
C PRO A 20 -3.95 -8.63 17.52
N ALA A 21 -4.20 -8.48 18.83
CA ALA A 21 -4.74 -9.57 19.66
C ALA A 21 -6.17 -9.92 19.23
N ALA A 22 -7.02 -8.92 18.99
CA ALA A 22 -8.35 -9.13 18.43
C ALA A 22 -8.35 -9.87 17.08
N LEU A 23 -7.30 -9.70 16.25
CA LEU A 23 -7.17 -10.47 15.01
C LEU A 23 -6.84 -11.94 15.26
N ARG A 24 -5.98 -12.23 16.23
CA ARG A 24 -5.62 -13.59 16.62
C ARG A 24 -6.82 -14.32 17.23
N ASP A 25 -7.62 -13.65 18.05
CA ASP A 25 -8.85 -14.22 18.62
C ASP A 25 -9.87 -14.54 17.52
N ARG A 26 -10.07 -13.62 16.55
CA ARG A 26 -10.95 -13.85 15.39
C ARG A 26 -10.46 -15.00 14.53
N TRP A 27 -9.15 -15.11 14.33
CA TRP A 27 -8.56 -16.25 13.63
C TRP A 27 -8.86 -17.55 14.36
N ALA A 28 -8.58 -17.63 15.66
CA ALA A 28 -8.83 -18.82 16.47
C ALA A 28 -10.31 -19.24 16.43
N ALA A 29 -11.23 -18.28 16.57
CA ALA A 29 -12.66 -18.52 16.46
C ALA A 29 -13.06 -19.05 15.08
N LEU A 30 -12.52 -18.49 13.99
CA LEU A 30 -12.80 -18.94 12.64
C LEU A 30 -12.26 -20.35 12.36
N THR A 31 -11.03 -20.64 12.82
CA THR A 31 -10.40 -21.95 12.61
C THR A 31 -10.95 -23.05 13.50
N GLY A 32 -11.54 -22.69 14.65
CA GLY A 32 -12.24 -23.63 15.53
C GLY A 32 -13.70 -23.88 15.15
N ALA A 33 -14.25 -23.11 14.21
CA ALA A 33 -15.60 -23.28 13.72
C ALA A 33 -15.66 -24.27 12.53
N GLU A 34 -16.80 -24.94 12.38
CA GLU A 34 -17.06 -25.86 11.27
C GLU A 34 -18.39 -25.54 10.57
N GLY A 35 -18.61 -26.18 9.42
CA GLY A 35 -19.85 -26.08 8.65
C GLY A 35 -20.34 -24.65 8.44
N THR A 36 -21.63 -24.44 8.75
CA THR A 36 -22.32 -23.17 8.55
C THR A 36 -21.80 -22.03 9.43
N GLU A 37 -21.28 -22.32 10.63
CA GLU A 37 -20.73 -21.28 11.50
C GLU A 37 -19.40 -20.75 10.95
N ARG A 38 -18.55 -21.63 10.42
CA ARG A 38 -17.32 -21.21 9.74
C ARG A 38 -17.62 -20.33 8.53
N ASP A 39 -18.62 -20.67 7.73
CA ASP A 39 -19.06 -19.81 6.62
C ASP A 39 -19.57 -18.46 7.14
N ARG A 40 -20.36 -18.45 8.21
CA ARG A 40 -20.86 -17.20 8.83
C ARG A 40 -19.73 -16.29 9.31
N LEU A 41 -18.72 -16.86 9.98
CA LEU A 41 -17.56 -16.13 10.50
C LEU A 41 -16.61 -15.68 9.39
N PHE A 42 -16.39 -16.51 8.36
CA PHE A 42 -15.52 -16.17 7.23
C PHE A 42 -16.03 -14.96 6.45
N ARG A 43 -17.36 -14.84 6.32
CA ARG A 43 -18.06 -13.88 5.45
C ARG A 43 -17.61 -14.02 3.98
N PRO A 44 -18.05 -15.09 3.28
CA PRO A 44 -17.74 -15.32 1.88
C PRO A 44 -18.18 -14.14 1.02
N THR A 45 -17.37 -13.86 0.00
CA THR A 45 -17.71 -12.94 -1.07
C THR A 45 -17.64 -13.68 -2.40
N ARG A 46 -18.05 -13.04 -3.49
CA ARG A 46 -17.89 -13.61 -4.84
C ARG A 46 -16.43 -13.95 -5.20
N SER A 47 -15.45 -13.34 -4.52
CA SER A 47 -14.02 -13.46 -4.84
C SER A 47 -13.28 -14.41 -3.89
N ARG A 48 -13.79 -14.61 -2.67
CA ARG A 48 -13.16 -15.44 -1.65
C ARG A 48 -14.22 -16.17 -0.84
N THR A 49 -14.09 -17.49 -0.82
CA THR A 49 -14.84 -18.43 0.03
C THR A 49 -13.84 -19.29 0.80
N PRO A 50 -14.25 -20.02 1.86
CA PRO A 50 -13.38 -21.00 2.52
C PRO A 50 -12.81 -22.05 1.56
N THR A 51 -13.53 -22.35 0.47
CA THR A 51 -13.13 -23.32 -0.56
C THR A 51 -12.28 -22.71 -1.68
N THR A 52 -12.02 -21.40 -1.65
CA THR A 52 -11.16 -20.75 -2.63
C THR A 52 -9.70 -20.87 -2.19
N GLY A 53 -8.88 -21.57 -2.98
CA GLY A 53 -7.42 -21.59 -2.81
C GLY A 53 -6.76 -20.30 -3.31
N ALA A 54 -5.60 -19.96 -2.77
CA ALA A 54 -4.80 -18.83 -3.23
C ALA A 54 -3.32 -19.06 -2.92
N ALA A 55 -2.43 -18.52 -3.76
CA ALA A 55 -1.00 -18.50 -3.47
C ALA A 55 -0.70 -17.60 -2.26
N ALA A 56 0.44 -17.87 -1.61
CA ALA A 56 0.99 -17.00 -0.58
C ALA A 56 1.22 -15.58 -1.11
N LEU A 57 1.00 -14.58 -0.27
CA LEU A 57 1.44 -13.23 -0.57
C LEU A 57 2.97 -13.15 -0.56
N PRO A 58 3.58 -12.37 -1.45
CA PRO A 58 5.02 -12.11 -1.39
C PRO A 58 5.45 -11.63 0.00
N GLY A 59 6.56 -12.18 0.51
CA GLY A 59 7.06 -11.90 1.86
C GLY A 59 6.34 -12.63 3.00
N GLN A 60 5.22 -13.31 2.71
CA GLN A 60 4.44 -14.01 3.73
C GLN A 60 4.70 -15.51 3.71
N ARG A 61 4.76 -16.10 4.90
CA ARG A 61 4.81 -17.56 5.05
C ARG A 61 3.39 -18.08 5.00
N ALA A 62 3.00 -18.74 3.92
CA ALA A 62 1.73 -19.48 3.86
C ALA A 62 1.95 -20.90 3.36
N PRO A 63 1.28 -21.90 3.96
CA PRO A 63 1.36 -23.27 3.52
C PRO A 63 0.51 -23.45 2.26
N SER A 64 1.16 -23.61 1.11
CA SER A 64 0.57 -24.06 -0.17
C SER A 64 -0.51 -23.17 -0.79
N THR A 65 -0.99 -23.57 -1.97
CA THR A 65 -2.17 -22.99 -2.64
C THR A 65 -3.50 -23.59 -2.13
N ALA A 66 -3.46 -24.31 -1.01
CA ALA A 66 -4.63 -24.99 -0.44
C ALA A 66 -5.76 -24.04 -0.08
N ARG A 67 -6.97 -24.61 -0.06
CA ARG A 67 -8.19 -23.92 0.35
C ARG A 67 -8.14 -23.66 1.85
N PHE A 68 -8.73 -22.56 2.28
CA PHE A 68 -8.78 -22.20 3.70
C PHE A 68 -9.50 -23.28 4.54
N ALA A 69 -10.57 -23.87 4.01
CA ALA A 69 -11.37 -24.90 4.68
C ALA A 69 -10.59 -26.20 4.95
N ASP A 70 -9.65 -26.54 4.07
CA ASP A 70 -8.88 -27.80 4.15
C ASP A 70 -7.64 -27.65 5.03
N ALA A 71 -7.00 -26.48 4.97
CA ALA A 71 -5.74 -26.21 5.66
C ALA A 71 -5.64 -24.73 6.07
N PRO A 72 -6.35 -24.28 7.12
CA PRO A 72 -6.28 -22.89 7.55
C PRO A 72 -4.88 -22.52 8.01
N GLY A 73 -4.18 -23.44 8.69
CA GLY A 73 -2.82 -23.23 9.19
C GLY A 73 -2.77 -22.36 10.47
N PRO A 74 -1.56 -22.01 10.95
CA PRO A 74 -1.41 -21.09 12.06
C PRO A 74 -1.85 -19.68 11.67
N CYS A 75 -2.22 -18.86 12.67
CA CYS A 75 -2.50 -17.45 12.44
C CYS A 75 -1.26 -16.77 11.84
N PRO A 76 -1.36 -16.10 10.69
CA PRO A 76 -0.25 -15.31 10.18
C PRO A 76 0.01 -14.13 11.11
N GLU A 77 1.26 -13.70 11.18
CA GLU A 77 1.62 -12.53 11.98
C GLU A 77 0.95 -11.28 11.38
N PRO A 78 0.13 -10.54 12.14
CA PRO A 78 -0.50 -9.34 11.61
C PRO A 78 0.51 -8.30 11.14
N VAL A 79 0.24 -7.63 10.03
CA VAL A 79 1.09 -6.58 9.47
C VAL A 79 0.43 -5.21 9.57
N ARG A 80 1.22 -4.15 9.74
CA ARG A 80 0.73 -2.77 9.73
C ARG A 80 0.30 -2.35 8.33
N VAL A 81 -0.87 -1.73 8.24
CA VAL A 81 -1.48 -1.22 7.01
C VAL A 81 -2.14 0.12 7.26
N LEU A 82 -2.26 0.94 6.23
CA LEU A 82 -3.05 2.15 6.26
C LEU A 82 -4.49 1.84 5.79
N ARG A 83 -5.48 2.07 6.64
CA ARG A 83 -6.91 1.81 6.35
C ARG A 83 -7.62 2.99 5.74
N ASP A 84 -7.37 4.15 6.33
CA ASP A 84 -7.89 5.46 5.98
C ASP A 84 -6.76 6.48 6.26
N PRO A 85 -6.86 7.74 5.80
CA PRO A 85 -5.81 8.73 6.06
C PRO A 85 -5.48 8.83 7.56
N PHE A 86 -4.21 8.53 7.90
CA PHE A 86 -3.69 8.51 9.27
C PHE A 86 -4.39 7.51 10.22
N ASP A 87 -5.04 6.48 9.66
CA ASP A 87 -5.59 5.35 10.42
C ASP A 87 -4.80 4.09 10.08
N GLU A 88 -3.70 3.90 10.82
CA GLU A 88 -2.90 2.71 10.72
C GLU A 88 -3.46 1.58 11.61
N GLN A 89 -3.77 0.45 10.98
CA GLN A 89 -4.28 -0.74 11.66
C GLN A 89 -3.43 -1.96 11.35
N TRP A 90 -3.82 -3.09 11.93
CA TRP A 90 -3.26 -4.40 11.64
C TRP A 90 -4.12 -5.16 10.64
N LEU A 91 -3.50 -5.97 9.80
CA LEU A 91 -4.14 -6.84 8.81
C LEU A 91 -3.59 -8.26 8.93
N LEU A 92 -4.44 -9.27 8.83
CA LEU A 92 -4.01 -10.66 8.63
C LEU A 92 -3.60 -10.86 7.14
N PRO A 93 -2.31 -11.10 6.84
CA PRO A 93 -1.81 -11.12 5.47
C PRO A 93 -2.00 -12.49 4.80
N ASP A 94 -3.25 -12.96 4.72
CA ASP A 94 -3.62 -14.19 4.03
C ASP A 94 -4.42 -13.89 2.75
N GLN A 95 -3.87 -14.27 1.58
CA GLN A 95 -4.51 -14.01 0.29
C GLN A 95 -5.90 -14.64 0.16
N ARG A 96 -6.14 -15.76 0.86
CA ARG A 96 -7.43 -16.46 0.88
C ARG A 96 -8.51 -15.63 1.59
N LEU A 97 -8.11 -14.69 2.45
CA LEU A 97 -8.98 -13.79 3.19
C LEU A 97 -9.12 -12.39 2.55
N ILE A 98 -8.50 -12.14 1.40
CA ILE A 98 -8.44 -10.82 0.78
C ILE A 98 -8.97 -10.88 -0.66
N ASP A 99 -10.07 -10.16 -0.92
CA ASP A 99 -10.76 -10.19 -2.21
C ASP A 99 -9.90 -9.74 -3.38
N LEU A 100 -9.10 -8.69 -3.20
CA LEU A 100 -8.18 -8.17 -4.21
C LEU A 100 -6.87 -7.76 -3.53
N ALA A 101 -5.97 -8.73 -3.40
CA ALA A 101 -4.81 -8.59 -2.52
C ALA A 101 -3.64 -7.81 -3.12
N ARG A 102 -3.64 -7.50 -4.42
CA ARG A 102 -2.56 -6.78 -5.12
C ARG A 102 -1.15 -7.30 -4.78
N PRO A 103 -0.83 -8.59 -5.03
CA PRO A 103 0.48 -9.18 -4.68
C PRO A 103 1.68 -8.37 -5.15
N GLU A 104 1.52 -7.61 -6.23
CA GLU A 104 2.51 -6.68 -6.75
C GLU A 104 2.93 -5.57 -5.76
N LEU A 105 2.04 -5.11 -4.89
CA LEU A 105 2.35 -4.14 -3.84
C LEU A 105 3.11 -4.78 -2.68
N TRP A 106 2.74 -6.01 -2.31
CA TRP A 106 3.45 -6.80 -1.29
C TRP A 106 4.87 -7.13 -1.70
N ARG A 107 5.11 -7.38 -2.98
CA ARG A 107 6.43 -7.71 -3.51
C ARG A 107 7.44 -6.59 -3.28
N VAL A 108 7.02 -5.34 -3.36
CA VAL A 108 7.88 -4.16 -3.19
C VAL A 108 7.76 -3.55 -1.80
N LEU A 109 7.04 -4.20 -0.88
CA LEU A 109 6.88 -3.70 0.48
C LEU A 109 8.16 -4.02 1.28
N ASP A 110 8.91 -2.97 1.60
CA ASP A 110 10.08 -2.99 2.47
C ASP A 110 10.30 -1.60 3.09
N GLU A 111 11.36 -1.45 3.88
CA GLU A 111 11.73 -0.23 4.59
C GLU A 111 12.08 0.96 3.67
N HIS A 112 12.33 0.73 2.38
CA HIS A 112 12.63 1.77 1.40
C HIS A 112 11.40 2.23 0.63
N GLN A 113 10.26 1.55 0.82
CA GLN A 113 9.08 1.75 0.01
C GLN A 113 8.17 2.84 0.58
N LEU A 114 7.78 3.77 -0.30
CA LEU A 114 6.72 4.73 -0.06
C LEU A 114 5.61 4.55 -1.09
N PHE A 115 4.37 4.78 -0.69
CA PHE A 115 3.20 4.73 -1.57
C PHE A 115 2.55 6.10 -1.62
N ALA A 116 2.49 6.69 -2.81
CA ALA A 116 1.63 7.84 -3.07
C ALA A 116 0.22 7.35 -3.40
N VAL A 117 -0.78 7.86 -2.70
CA VAL A 117 -2.19 7.47 -2.81
C VAL A 117 -2.99 8.68 -3.26
N GLU A 118 -3.59 8.58 -4.44
CA GLU A 118 -4.42 9.64 -5.01
C GLU A 118 -5.77 9.72 -4.26
N THR A 119 -5.79 10.44 -3.13
CA THR A 119 -7.02 10.88 -2.46
C THR A 119 -7.32 12.35 -2.84
N PRO A 120 -8.40 13.02 -2.37
CA PRO A 120 -8.65 14.43 -2.69
C PRO A 120 -7.42 15.32 -2.43
N GLU A 121 -6.76 15.12 -1.29
CA GLU A 121 -5.39 15.52 -1.02
C GLU A 121 -4.44 14.35 -1.27
N LEU A 122 -3.22 14.57 -1.74
CA LEU A 122 -2.28 13.45 -1.91
C LEU A 122 -1.77 12.95 -0.55
N LEU A 123 -1.91 11.64 -0.34
CA LEU A 123 -1.37 10.95 0.82
C LEU A 123 -0.15 10.12 0.45
N VAL A 124 0.85 10.12 1.31
CA VAL A 124 2.06 9.30 1.23
C VAL A 124 2.19 8.51 2.52
N THR A 125 2.46 7.22 2.39
CA THR A 125 2.63 6.32 3.53
C THR A 125 3.73 5.29 3.25
N ALA A 126 4.35 4.79 4.31
CA ALA A 126 5.26 3.64 4.26
C ALA A 126 4.51 2.30 4.43
N HIS A 127 3.23 2.33 4.81
CA HIS A 127 2.41 1.14 5.00
C HIS A 127 1.56 0.82 3.78
N LEU A 128 1.18 -0.45 3.60
CA LEU A 128 0.29 -0.83 2.51
C LEU A 128 -1.06 -0.10 2.66
N PRO A 129 -1.50 0.68 1.66
CA PRO A 129 -2.83 1.27 1.67
C PRO A 129 -3.87 0.22 1.26
N VAL A 130 -4.86 -0.01 2.13
CA VAL A 130 -5.90 -1.03 1.94
C VAL A 130 -7.30 -0.45 2.14
N GLY A 131 -8.29 -1.00 1.46
CA GLY A 131 -9.69 -0.60 1.58
C GLY A 131 -10.14 0.31 0.43
N ARG A 132 -10.73 1.45 0.77
CA ARG A 132 -11.31 2.41 -0.19
C ARG A 132 -10.40 3.61 -0.44
N LEU A 133 -9.11 3.39 -0.32
CA LEU A 133 -8.09 4.36 -0.70
C LEU A 133 -7.98 4.44 -2.23
N GLY A 134 -7.54 5.59 -2.72
CA GLY A 134 -7.49 5.88 -4.15
C GLY A 134 -6.45 5.07 -4.92
N ARG A 135 -6.06 5.59 -6.09
CA ARG A 135 -5.04 4.92 -6.90
C ARG A 135 -3.69 4.97 -6.19
N ILE A 136 -3.01 3.83 -6.14
CA ILE A 136 -1.76 3.63 -5.41
C ILE A 136 -0.60 3.68 -6.40
N ARG A 137 0.43 4.47 -6.07
CA ARG A 137 1.66 4.63 -6.85
C ARG A 137 2.87 4.36 -5.95
N PRO A 138 3.44 3.14 -6.03
CA PRO A 138 4.68 2.82 -5.34
C PRO A 138 5.82 3.72 -5.84
N LEU A 139 6.68 4.22 -4.95
CA LEU A 139 7.87 4.99 -5.31
C LEU A 139 8.92 4.17 -6.04
N HIS A 140 9.15 2.92 -5.62
CA HIS A 140 10.06 1.97 -6.27
C HIS A 140 9.29 0.81 -6.90
N ARG A 141 9.84 0.24 -7.98
CA ARG A 141 9.25 -0.90 -8.72
C ARG A 141 9.88 -2.24 -8.34
N ARG A 142 10.99 -2.21 -7.61
CA ARG A 142 11.70 -3.37 -7.11
C ARG A 142 11.98 -3.23 -5.62
N PRO A 143 12.13 -4.37 -4.90
CA PRO A 143 12.60 -4.37 -3.52
C PRO A 143 13.96 -3.67 -3.37
N GLY A 144 14.27 -3.23 -2.14
CA GLY A 144 15.52 -2.56 -1.79
C GLY A 144 15.58 -1.11 -2.30
N GLY A 145 14.43 -0.49 -2.55
CA GLY A 145 14.37 0.87 -3.12
C GLY A 145 14.89 0.96 -4.56
N ALA A 146 14.91 -0.15 -5.29
CA ALA A 146 15.46 -0.19 -6.65
C ALA A 146 14.42 0.16 -7.72
N GLU A 147 14.92 0.62 -8.88
CA GLU A 147 14.11 1.04 -10.03
C GLU A 147 12.98 2.02 -9.67
N PRO A 148 13.25 3.32 -9.52
CA PRO A 148 12.21 4.29 -9.20
C PRO A 148 11.08 4.24 -10.23
N ASN A 149 9.85 4.39 -9.76
CA ASN A 149 8.64 4.47 -10.55
C ASN A 149 8.50 5.87 -11.18
N LEU A 150 9.51 6.27 -11.93
CA LEU A 150 9.62 7.54 -12.63
C LEU A 150 9.91 7.29 -14.10
N ALA A 151 9.65 8.28 -14.94
CA ALA A 151 10.01 8.19 -16.35
C ALA A 151 11.55 8.07 -16.48
N PRO A 152 12.08 7.19 -17.34
CA PRO A 152 13.51 7.14 -17.62
C PRO A 152 14.04 8.53 -18.03
N GLY A 153 15.22 8.91 -17.53
CA GLY A 153 15.83 10.21 -17.81
C GLY A 153 15.25 11.40 -17.04
N LEU A 154 14.15 11.22 -16.28
CA LEU A 154 13.55 12.32 -15.52
C LEU A 154 14.50 12.89 -14.45
N LEU A 155 15.18 12.05 -13.68
CA LEU A 155 16.07 12.50 -12.61
C LEU A 155 17.27 13.30 -13.16
N PRO A 156 18.02 12.82 -14.19
CA PRO A 156 19.04 13.63 -14.84
C PRO A 156 18.53 14.97 -15.37
N LEU A 157 17.38 14.96 -16.07
CA LEU A 157 16.79 16.19 -16.62
C LEU A 157 16.48 17.22 -15.53
N LEU A 158 15.92 16.79 -14.39
CA LEU A 158 15.64 17.69 -13.27
C LEU A 158 16.93 18.19 -12.62
N GLY A 159 17.96 17.34 -12.54
CA GLY A 159 19.27 17.71 -12.01
C GLY A 159 20.00 18.75 -12.87
N GLU A 160 19.98 18.58 -14.19
CA GLU A 160 20.49 19.58 -15.15
C GLU A 160 19.73 20.90 -15.04
N ARG A 161 18.40 20.83 -14.91
CA ARG A 161 17.55 22.03 -14.88
C ARG A 161 17.70 22.87 -13.61
N TYR A 162 17.83 22.23 -12.46
CA TYR A 162 17.80 22.91 -11.17
C TYR A 162 19.15 22.94 -10.45
N GLY A 163 20.17 22.32 -11.02
CA GLY A 163 21.54 22.34 -10.52
C GLY A 163 21.73 21.45 -9.30
N GLY A 164 21.85 20.14 -9.53
CA GLY A 164 22.22 19.20 -8.47
C GLY A 164 21.78 17.77 -8.73
N TRP A 165 22.09 16.88 -7.79
CA TRP A 165 21.55 15.52 -7.79
C TRP A 165 20.09 15.53 -7.32
N VAL A 166 19.20 14.86 -8.05
CA VAL A 166 17.78 14.74 -7.71
C VAL A 166 17.46 13.28 -7.42
N THR A 167 16.93 13.01 -6.22
CA THR A 167 16.53 11.67 -5.80
C THR A 167 15.07 11.38 -6.17
N PRO A 168 14.65 10.10 -6.19
CA PRO A 168 13.23 9.75 -6.31
C PRO A 168 12.37 10.39 -5.21
N GLN A 169 12.90 10.49 -3.99
CA GLN A 169 12.22 11.14 -2.87
C GLN A 169 12.05 12.64 -3.11
N ASP A 170 13.03 13.34 -3.70
CA ASP A 170 12.88 14.76 -4.03
C ASP A 170 11.73 14.97 -5.03
N VAL A 171 11.58 14.08 -6.00
CA VAL A 171 10.43 14.12 -6.91
C VAL A 171 9.12 13.90 -6.14
N LEU A 172 9.08 12.95 -5.20
CA LEU A 172 7.90 12.74 -4.35
C LEU A 172 7.59 13.96 -3.48
N CYS A 173 8.60 14.60 -2.90
CA CYS A 173 8.49 15.85 -2.13
C CYS A 173 7.94 16.99 -2.99
N TRP A 174 8.41 17.13 -4.23
CA TRP A 174 7.85 18.11 -5.16
C TRP A 174 6.39 17.81 -5.51
N ILE A 175 6.05 16.54 -5.74
CA ILE A 175 4.67 16.10 -6.00
C ILE A 175 3.77 16.47 -4.81
N LEU A 176 4.22 16.27 -3.57
CA LEU A 176 3.51 16.67 -2.36
C LEU A 176 3.31 18.19 -2.27
N ALA A 177 4.34 18.97 -2.58
CA ALA A 177 4.32 20.42 -2.41
C ALA A 177 3.55 21.17 -3.51
N ALA A 178 3.63 20.68 -4.76
CA ALA A 178 3.14 21.41 -5.93
C ALA A 178 2.03 20.67 -6.70
N GLY A 179 1.85 19.38 -6.45
CA GLY A 179 0.86 18.58 -7.13
C GLY A 179 -0.58 18.98 -6.77
N ARG A 180 -1.49 18.78 -7.70
CA ARG A 180 -2.90 19.16 -7.55
C ARG A 180 -3.80 18.26 -8.39
N PRO A 181 -5.07 18.07 -8.01
CA PRO A 181 -6.05 17.45 -8.87
C PRO A 181 -6.20 18.22 -10.19
N GLY A 182 -6.28 17.49 -11.30
CA GLY A 182 -6.50 18.02 -12.64
C GLY A 182 -7.44 17.13 -13.46
N PRO A 183 -7.85 17.58 -14.66
CA PRO A 183 -8.84 16.89 -15.49
C PRO A 183 -8.38 15.49 -15.95
N ARG A 184 -7.07 15.22 -15.94
CA ARG A 184 -6.48 13.93 -16.33
C ARG A 184 -5.94 13.13 -15.13
N GLY A 185 -6.35 13.49 -13.92
CA GLY A 185 -5.84 12.94 -12.67
C GLY A 185 -4.91 13.90 -11.94
N TYR A 186 -4.03 13.39 -11.08
CA TYR A 186 -3.10 14.23 -10.32
C TYR A 186 -2.04 14.84 -11.25
N GLU A 187 -2.00 16.17 -11.33
CA GLU A 187 -1.09 16.93 -12.19
C GLU A 187 0.00 17.60 -11.34
N VAL A 188 1.22 17.62 -11.86
CA VAL A 188 2.40 18.11 -11.13
C VAL A 188 3.06 19.18 -11.98
N PRO A 189 2.83 20.48 -11.70
CA PRO A 189 3.47 21.54 -12.44
C PRO A 189 4.97 21.55 -12.16
N LEU A 190 5.77 21.84 -13.19
CA LEU A 190 7.20 22.10 -13.04
C LEU A 190 7.45 23.60 -13.13
N THR A 191 8.30 24.11 -12.26
CA THR A 191 8.70 25.52 -12.26
C THR A 191 9.91 25.75 -13.18
N ALA A 192 10.06 26.94 -13.74
CA ALA A 192 11.30 27.33 -14.41
C ALA A 192 12.35 27.89 -13.43
N ASP A 193 11.95 28.22 -12.20
CA ASP A 193 12.77 28.90 -11.20
C ASP A 193 13.41 27.89 -10.22
N PRO A 194 14.74 27.72 -10.22
CA PRO A 194 15.44 26.83 -9.28
C PRO A 194 15.25 27.21 -7.81
N GLY A 195 15.00 28.48 -7.48
CA GLY A 195 14.68 28.93 -6.13
C GLY A 195 13.34 28.38 -5.64
N ARG A 196 12.31 28.43 -6.49
CA ARG A 196 10.99 27.83 -6.20
C ARG A 196 11.07 26.32 -6.09
N TRP A 197 11.87 25.67 -6.94
CA TRP A 197 12.12 24.24 -6.84
C TRP A 197 12.68 23.87 -5.46
N ARG A 198 13.75 24.53 -5.02
CA ARG A 198 14.37 24.31 -3.70
C ARG A 198 13.39 24.55 -2.54
N ALA A 199 12.67 25.67 -2.55
CA ALA A 199 11.67 25.96 -1.53
C ALA A 199 10.53 24.92 -1.50
N GLY A 200 10.12 24.44 -2.68
CA GLY A 200 9.13 23.36 -2.79
C GLY A 200 9.65 22.03 -2.27
N LEU A 201 10.92 21.68 -2.48
CA LEU A 201 11.53 20.50 -1.88
C LEU A 201 11.56 20.61 -0.34
N GLU A 202 11.94 21.76 0.21
CA GLU A 202 11.94 21.99 1.65
C GLU A 202 10.54 21.86 2.26
N LEU A 203 9.50 22.37 1.59
CA LEU A 203 8.11 22.16 1.99
C LEU A 203 7.72 20.68 1.87
N GLY A 204 8.04 20.04 0.75
CA GLY A 204 7.73 18.64 0.48
C GLY A 204 8.34 17.69 1.50
N HIS A 205 9.58 17.90 1.91
CA HIS A 205 10.25 17.11 2.96
C HIS A 205 9.56 17.28 4.32
N ARG A 206 9.09 18.48 4.65
CA ARG A 206 8.28 18.72 5.86
C ARG A 206 6.94 18.01 5.78
N LEU A 207 6.23 18.12 4.65
CA LEU A 207 4.96 17.42 4.43
C LEU A 207 5.13 15.90 4.52
N LEU A 208 6.16 15.35 3.87
CA LEU A 208 6.49 13.94 3.93
C LEU A 208 6.76 13.49 5.37
N THR A 209 7.55 14.25 6.12
CA THR A 209 7.83 13.96 7.54
C THR A 209 6.56 13.92 8.38
N VAL A 210 5.62 14.85 8.15
CA VAL A 210 4.33 14.85 8.87
C VAL A 210 3.49 13.64 8.47
N GLN A 211 3.41 13.32 7.18
CA GLN A 211 2.58 12.20 6.71
C GLN A 211 3.10 10.83 7.11
N LEU A 212 4.40 10.66 7.35
CA LEU A 212 5.01 9.41 7.82
C LEU A 212 5.03 9.23 9.34
N ARG A 213 4.55 10.21 10.10
CA ARG A 213 4.49 10.17 11.58
C ARG A 213 3.10 9.81 12.13
N GLY A 214 2.09 9.78 11.27
CA GLY A 214 0.69 9.54 11.63
C GLY A 214 0.19 8.21 11.10
#